data_AF-A0A3E1EP42-F1
#
_entry.id   AF-A0A3E1EP42-F1
#
_cell.length_a   1.000
_cell.length_b   1.000
_cell.length_c   1.000
_cell.angle_alpha   90.00
_cell.angle_beta   90.00
_cell.angle_gamma   90.00
#
_symmetry.space_group_name_H-M   'P 1'
#
loop_
_entity.id
_entity.type
_entity.pdbx_description
1 polymer ?
#
loop_
_entity_poly.entity_id
_entity_poly.type
_entity_poly.pdbx_seq_one_letter_code
_entity_poly.pdbx_strand_id
1 'polypeptide(L)'
;MAREPVPTGSVDLIFDLHHDADVRTTINISDAILSELRERARQRRRPFREILQETIQLGLSAPPPSCEQPVRIETYRVGIKLAYRGLSMNQLYDQIEAEDAGKR
;
A
#
# COMPACT_ATOMS: atom_id res chain seq x y z
N MET A 1 -33.75 27.92 17.55
CA MET A 1 -32.29 28.15 17.69
C MET A 1 -31.58 27.25 16.69
N ALA A 2 -31.36 27.72 15.46
CA ALA A 2 -30.61 26.99 14.44
C ALA A 2 -29.18 27.55 14.42
N ARG A 3 -28.17 26.69 14.53
CA ARG A 3 -26.76 27.06 14.37
C ARG A 3 -26.34 26.77 12.93
N GLU A 4 -25.79 27.78 12.28
CA GLU A 4 -25.33 27.78 10.90
C GLU A 4 -24.20 26.76 10.66
N PRO A 5 -24.12 26.15 9.47
CA PRO A 5 -23.00 25.28 9.12
C PRO A 5 -21.71 26.09 8.86
N VAL A 6 -20.61 25.57 9.41
CA VAL A 6 -19.23 26.07 9.26
C VAL A 6 -18.77 25.90 7.80
N PRO A 7 -18.10 26.89 7.18
CA PRO A 7 -17.60 26.74 5.82
C PRO A 7 -16.52 25.67 5.76
N THR A 8 -16.84 24.52 5.14
CA THR A 8 -15.84 23.56 4.70
C THR A 8 -15.21 24.15 3.46
N GLY A 9 -13.97 24.63 3.58
CA GLY A 9 -13.22 25.18 2.46
C GLY A 9 -13.08 24.14 1.36
N SER A 10 -13.87 24.28 0.29
CA SER A 10 -13.61 23.65 -0.98
C SER A 10 -12.49 24.44 -1.65
N VAL A 11 -11.31 23.85 -1.75
CA VAL A 11 -10.29 24.36 -2.65
C VAL A 11 -10.70 23.90 -4.05
N ASP A 12 -11.46 24.74 -4.75
CA ASP A 12 -11.64 24.62 -6.19
C ASP A 12 -10.29 24.87 -6.85
N LEU A 13 -9.55 23.79 -7.07
CA LEU A 13 -8.41 23.79 -7.99
C LEU A 13 -8.99 23.77 -9.40
N ILE A 14 -9.28 24.96 -9.90
CA ILE A 14 -9.43 25.21 -11.33
C ILE A 14 -8.07 24.91 -11.95
N PHE A 15 -7.90 23.68 -12.44
CA PHE A 15 -6.81 23.33 -13.34
C PHE A 15 -7.16 23.93 -14.70
N ASP A 16 -6.84 25.21 -14.84
CA ASP A 16 -6.90 25.88 -16.13
C ASP A 16 -5.95 25.17 -17.09
N LEU A 17 -6.51 24.88 -18.27
CA LEU A 17 -5.92 24.11 -19.34
C LEU A 17 -4.73 24.86 -19.95
N HIS A 18 -3.69 24.10 -20.34
CA HIS A 18 -2.52 24.53 -21.13
C HIS A 18 -1.55 25.51 -20.45
N HIS A 19 -0.73 24.98 -19.53
CA HIS A 19 0.55 25.62 -19.19
C HIS A 19 1.64 25.02 -20.09
N ASP A 20 1.86 25.65 -21.26
CA ASP A 20 3.06 25.47 -22.09
C ASP A 20 4.25 26.18 -21.43
N ALA A 21 4.49 25.89 -20.15
CA ALA A 21 5.68 26.34 -19.45
C ALA A 21 6.54 25.12 -19.17
N ASP A 22 7.68 25.07 -19.86
CA ASP A 22 8.76 24.13 -19.59
C ASP A 22 9.39 24.47 -18.23
N VAL A 23 8.78 24.03 -17.14
CA VAL A 23 9.36 24.21 -15.81
C VAL A 23 10.45 23.17 -15.63
N ARG A 24 11.70 23.64 -15.50
CA ARG A 24 12.84 22.78 -15.17
C ARG A 24 12.82 22.44 -13.69
N THR A 25 12.53 21.18 -13.37
CA THR A 25 12.59 20.67 -11.99
C THR A 25 13.77 19.71 -11.83
N THR A 26 14.56 19.91 -10.79
CA THR A 26 15.57 18.93 -10.35
C THR A 26 14.95 18.08 -9.24
N ILE A 27 14.88 16.77 -9.47
CA ILE A 27 14.37 15.81 -8.49
C ILE A 27 15.49 14.81 -8.16
N ASN A 28 15.52 14.36 -6.90
CA ASN A 28 16.41 13.27 -6.49
C ASN A 28 15.62 11.96 -6.53
N ILE A 29 16.14 10.95 -7.22
CA ILE A 29 15.51 9.63 -7.37
C ILE A 29 16.57 8.54 -7.18
N SER A 30 16.14 7.35 -6.77
CA SER A 30 17.06 6.22 -6.62
C SER A 30 17.60 5.74 -7.97
N ASP A 31 18.81 5.19 -7.97
CA ASP A 31 19.43 4.61 -9.17
C ASP A 31 18.59 3.49 -9.80
N ALA A 32 17.86 2.74 -8.97
CA ALA A 32 16.95 1.70 -9.43
C ALA A 32 15.81 2.28 -10.30
N ILE A 33 15.15 3.33 -9.82
CA ILE A 33 14.07 4.01 -10.56
C ILE A 33 14.62 4.66 -11.83
N LEU A 34 15.78 5.32 -11.74
CA LEU A 34 16.44 5.92 -12.89
C LEU A 34 16.73 4.88 -13.97
N SER A 35 17.27 3.72 -13.59
CA SER A 35 17.58 2.63 -14.52
C SER A 35 16.33 2.09 -15.19
N GLU A 36 15.26 1.89 -14.43
CA GLU A 36 13.98 1.40 -14.96
C GLU A 36 13.36 2.41 -15.94
N LEU A 37 13.34 3.70 -15.61
CA LEU A 37 12.80 4.73 -16.50
C LEU A 37 13.59 4.85 -17.81
N ARG A 38 14.93 4.71 -17.74
CA ARG A 38 15.78 4.70 -18.95
C ARG A 38 15.50 3.47 -19.81
N GLU A 39 15.30 2.31 -19.19
CA GLU A 39 14.95 1.10 -19.92
C GLU A 39 13.58 1.22 -20.59
N ARG A 40 12.57 1.73 -19.89
CA ARG A 40 11.24 2.00 -20.46
C ARG A 40 11.30 2.99 -21.63
N ALA A 41 12.13 4.03 -21.53
CA ALA A 41 12.36 4.97 -22.62
C ALA A 41 13.01 4.32 -23.85
N ARG A 42 13.99 3.44 -23.63
CA ARG A 42 14.64 2.66 -24.70
C ARG A 42 13.65 1.73 -25.39
N GLN A 43 12.85 0.98 -24.62
CA GLN A 43 11.85 0.05 -25.15
C GLN A 43 10.77 0.75 -25.96
N ARG A 44 10.29 1.90 -25.49
CA ARG A 44 9.26 2.70 -26.17
C ARG A 44 9.81 3.62 -27.26
N ARG A 45 11.14 3.72 -27.42
CA ARG A 45 11.83 4.64 -28.34
C ARG A 45 11.36 6.10 -28.20
N ARG A 46 11.11 6.51 -26.96
CA ARG A 46 10.64 7.86 -26.61
C ARG A 46 11.67 8.57 -25.73
N PRO A 47 11.73 9.90 -25.74
CA PRO A 47 12.68 10.62 -24.91
C PRO A 47 12.41 10.38 -23.43
N PHE A 48 13.49 10.24 -22.64
CA PHE A 48 13.42 9.97 -21.21
C PHE A 48 12.50 10.94 -20.45
N ARG A 49 12.54 12.22 -20.81
CA ARG A 49 11.70 13.26 -20.21
C ARG A 49 10.21 12.97 -20.34
N GLU A 50 9.75 12.56 -21.52
CA GLU A 50 8.35 12.24 -21.74
C GLU A 50 7.91 11.04 -20.89
N ILE A 51 8.75 10.01 -20.82
CA ILE A 51 8.47 8.83 -19.99
C ILE A 51 8.44 9.18 -18.51
N LEU A 52 9.35 10.03 -18.05
CA LEU A 52 9.36 10.52 -16.67
C LEU A 52 8.07 11.28 -16.35
N GLN A 53 7.68 12.23 -17.22
CA GLN A 53 6.47 13.03 -17.04
C GLN A 53 5.20 12.17 -17.06
N GLU A 54 5.08 11.26 -18.02
CA GLU A 54 3.98 10.29 -18.09
C GLU A 54 3.92 9.43 -16.82
N THR A 55 5.07 8.94 -16.34
CA THR A 55 5.13 8.10 -15.13
C THR A 55 4.69 8.88 -13.88
N ILE A 56 5.13 10.14 -13.75
CA ILE A 56 4.69 11.01 -12.65
C ILE A 56 3.18 11.26 -12.73
N GLN A 57 2.64 11.55 -13.91
CA GLN A 57 1.20 11.77 -14.10
C GLN A 57 0.38 10.53 -13.72
N LEU A 58 0.83 9.34 -14.13
CA LEU A 58 0.20 8.07 -13.76
C LEU A 58 0.27 7.83 -12.25
N GLY A 59 1.42 8.09 -11.63
CA GLY A 59 1.60 7.94 -10.19
C GLY A 59 0.74 8.90 -9.36
N LEU A 60 0.55 10.14 -9.83
CA LEU A 60 -0.31 11.14 -9.19
C LEU A 60 -1.80 10.87 -9.41
N SER A 61 -2.15 10.20 -10.51
CA SER A 61 -3.54 9.85 -10.84
C SER A 61 -3.96 8.51 -10.24
N ALA A 62 -3.01 7.72 -9.71
CA ALA A 62 -3.32 6.45 -9.07
C ALA A 62 -4.15 6.72 -7.81
N PRO A 63 -5.34 6.12 -7.67
CA PRO A 63 -6.07 6.19 -6.42
C PRO A 63 -5.19 5.59 -5.31
N PRO A 64 -5.25 6.14 -4.07
CA PRO A 64 -4.52 5.54 -2.97
C PRO A 64 -4.90 4.06 -2.88
N PRO A 65 -3.95 3.15 -2.56
CA PRO A 65 -4.28 1.76 -2.39
C PRO A 65 -5.48 1.68 -1.44
N SER A 66 -6.57 1.06 -1.91
CA SER A 66 -7.76 0.87 -1.09
C SER A 66 -7.29 0.18 0.17
N CYS A 67 -7.46 0.83 1.33
CA CYS A 67 -7.15 0.26 2.63
C CYS A 67 -7.62 -1.19 2.61
N GLU A 68 -6.68 -2.14 2.73
CA GLU A 68 -6.95 -3.57 2.62
C GLU A 68 -8.17 -3.86 3.49
N GLN A 69 -9.27 -4.30 2.86
CA GLN A 69 -10.45 -4.64 3.62
C GLN A 69 -10.03 -5.67 4.68
N PRO A 70 -10.40 -5.51 5.95
CA PRO A 70 -9.96 -6.41 6.99
C PRO A 70 -10.32 -7.84 6.59
N VAL A 71 -9.29 -8.66 6.37
CA VAL A 71 -9.44 -10.05 5.97
C VAL A 71 -10.13 -10.79 7.12
N ARG A 72 -11.40 -11.15 6.91
CA ARG A 72 -12.15 -11.97 7.86
C ARG A 72 -11.76 -13.42 7.64
N ILE A 73 -11.04 -13.99 8.60
CA ILE A 73 -10.69 -15.41 8.61
C ILE A 73 -11.79 -16.16 9.36
N GLU A 74 -12.47 -17.06 8.67
CA GLU A 74 -13.43 -17.99 9.27
C GLU A 74 -12.68 -18.94 10.22
N THR A 75 -13.01 -18.89 11.51
CA THR A 75 -12.40 -19.76 12.52
C THR A 75 -13.30 -20.96 12.78
N TYR A 76 -12.75 -22.16 12.69
CA TYR A 76 -13.46 -23.39 13.03
C TYR A 76 -13.23 -23.72 14.50
N ARG A 77 -14.30 -24.10 15.21
CA ARG A 77 -14.19 -24.62 16.57
C ARG A 77 -13.54 -25.99 16.54
N VAL A 78 -12.22 -26.02 16.65
CA VAL A 78 -11.50 -27.22 17.03
C VAL A 78 -11.79 -27.48 18.51
N GLY A 79 -12.13 -28.71 18.88
CA GLY A 79 -12.47 -29.12 20.26
C GLY A 79 -11.27 -29.12 21.21
N ILE A 80 -10.41 -28.09 21.14
CA ILE A 80 -9.23 -27.93 21.97
C ILE A 80 -9.65 -27.57 23.39
N LYS A 81 -8.99 -28.16 24.40
CA LYS A 81 -9.19 -27.77 25.80
C LYS A 81 -8.94 -26.26 25.93
N LEU A 82 -9.67 -25.60 26.83
CA LEU A 82 -9.63 -24.15 26.99
C LEU A 82 -8.21 -23.62 27.25
N ALA A 83 -7.37 -24.42 27.91
CA ALA A 83 -5.96 -24.13 28.20
C ALA A 83 -5.06 -23.94 26.97
N TYR A 84 -5.52 -24.34 25.79
CA TYR A 84 -4.76 -24.30 24.54
C TYR A 84 -5.18 -23.16 23.60
N ARG A 85 -6.17 -22.35 23.99
CA ARG A 85 -6.65 -21.23 23.16
C ARG A 85 -5.62 -20.10 23.16
N GLY A 86 -5.25 -19.64 21.97
CA GLY A 86 -4.31 -18.52 21.79
C GLY A 86 -2.84 -18.91 21.90
N LEU A 87 -2.52 -20.20 22.00
CA LEU A 87 -1.15 -20.69 21.89
C LEU A 87 -0.72 -20.78 20.42
N SER A 88 0.54 -20.48 20.17
CA SER A 88 1.16 -20.75 18.87
C SER A 88 1.27 -22.26 18.65
N MET A 89 1.37 -22.68 17.39
CA MET A 89 1.49 -24.09 17.04
C MET A 89 2.69 -24.76 17.72
N ASN A 90 3.81 -24.05 17.85
CA ASN A 90 5.01 -24.57 18.51
C ASN A 90 4.76 -24.87 19.99
N GLN A 91 4.04 -23.98 20.70
CA GLN A 91 3.70 -24.18 22.11
C GLN A 91 2.74 -25.35 22.33
N LEU A 92 1.86 -25.62 21.34
CA LEU A 92 1.00 -26.79 21.38
C LEU A 92 1.80 -28.09 21.23
N TYR A 93 2.81 -28.10 20.34
CA TYR A 93 3.71 -29.26 20.20
C TYR A 93 4.47 -29.54 21.50
N ASP A 94 5.04 -28.51 22.13
CA ASP A 94 5.79 -28.66 23.38
C ASP A 94 4.91 -29.27 24.50
N GLN A 95 3.64 -28.87 24.57
CA GLN A 95 2.71 -29.40 25.57
C GLN A 95 2.28 -30.85 25.30
N ILE A 96 2.07 -31.21 24.03
CA ILE A 96 1.76 -32.59 23.65
C ILE A 96 2.93 -33.51 24.01
N GLU A 97 4.16 -33.08 23.76
CA GLU A 97 5.36 -33.84 24.10
C GLU A 97 5.55 -33.97 25.62
N ALA A 98 5.25 -32.92 26.39
CA ALA A 98 5.28 -32.96 27.84
C ALA A 98 4.18 -33.87 28.45
N GLU A 99 2.96 -33.89 27.90
CA GLU A 99 1.88 -34.79 28.34
C GLU A 99 2.15 -36.27 28.02
N ASP A 100 2.84 -36.56 26.90
CA ASP A 100 3.25 -37.94 26.55
C ASP A 100 4.41 -38.43 27.41
N ALA A 101 5.39 -37.56 27.71
CA ALA A 101 6.52 -37.85 28.57
C ALA A 101 6.12 -38.14 30.04
N GLY A 102 5.03 -37.52 30.53
CA GLY A 102 4.52 -37.74 31.89
C GLY A 102 3.71 -39.04 32.07
N LYS A 103 3.52 -39.83 31.00
CA LYS A 103 2.68 -41.04 31.00
C LYS A 103 3.47 -42.36 30.94
N ARG A 104 4.80 -42.30 31.06
CA ARG A 104 5.71 -43.45 31.20
C ARG A 104 6.23 -43.60 32.62
#